data_AF-A0A3B5KNC2-F1
#
_entry.id   AF-A0A3B5KNC2-F1
#
_cell.length_a   1.000
_cell.length_b   1.000
_cell.length_c   1.000
_cell.angle_alpha   90.00
_cell.angle_beta   90.00
_cell.angle_gamma   90.00
#
_symmetry.space_group_name_H-M   'P 1'
#
loop_
_entity.id
_entity.type
_entity.pdbx_description
1 polymer ?
#
loop_
_entity_poly.entity_id
_entity_poly.type
_entity_poly.pdbx_seq_one_letter_code
_entity_poly.pdbx_strand_id
1 'polypeptide(L)'
;MPTRGTSMFLKALLGVVAGVWLLLGLLTAAVTARYDASQGTLPPPLLLVSFDGFRADYLKKFPMINLKRFYSQGVLVEELNNIFITKTFPNHYTLVTGLYAESHGIVSSDMYDPLSRKHFTLVNDTDPMWWSQAEPLWVTAQRYGYKTATAMWPGSDAINRTGTYFLPYNQHTTFKERLGSLIKWIEGNDEEEGVMFAALYWEEPDMSGHKFGPDNTTAMSSALKEVDDSIGLLMSELEQTGLWGRINVVITSDHGMAQCSPDRVIRLDDCLHPDNYTALDLSPVASIIPLTDPEAVYALLKKCHPRMVAYLKKDIPARLHYKNNNRIQPILLIADEGWTIIQRGNKIQKLGDHGYDNLLPSMHPFMAASGPSFRQSYKMKTLQSVDLYPLMCYLLQIPAQPNNGTLSNAKCLLVTAVSGEGLLAVSLVVGMILFIVTVAVLFRYMRGRRHLRSFQRLQMSDDIAPLLD
;
A
#
# COMPACT_ATOMS: atom_id res chain seq x y z
N MET A 1 74.37 7.76 4.22
CA MET A 1 73.74 6.99 3.13
C MET A 1 72.42 6.40 3.63
N PRO A 2 71.24 6.67 3.04
CA PRO A 2 70.05 5.92 3.36
C PRO A 2 70.18 4.52 2.76
N THR A 3 70.00 3.48 3.57
CA THR A 3 70.10 2.07 3.19
C THR A 3 69.16 1.75 2.04
N ARG A 4 69.66 1.11 0.96
CA ARG A 4 68.88 0.68 -0.23
C ARG A 4 67.55 -0.02 0.09
N GLY A 5 67.41 -0.66 1.26
CA GLY A 5 66.19 -1.33 1.71
C GLY A 5 64.98 -0.43 1.99
N THR A 6 65.17 0.79 2.52
CA THR A 6 64.04 1.71 2.83
C THR A 6 63.44 2.34 1.58
N SER A 7 64.23 2.50 0.51
CA SER A 7 63.73 2.96 -0.79
C SER A 7 62.85 1.92 -1.50
N MET A 8 63.16 0.63 -1.34
CA MET A 8 62.44 -0.46 -2.00
C MET A 8 61.08 -0.70 -1.32
N PHE A 9 61.04 -0.67 0.02
CA PHE A 9 59.80 -0.77 0.80
C PHE A 9 58.82 0.36 0.51
N LEU A 10 59.32 1.59 0.35
CA LEU A 10 58.49 2.75 0.06
C LEU A 10 57.90 2.72 -1.36
N LYS A 11 58.67 2.24 -2.35
CA LYS A 11 58.16 2.03 -3.71
C LYS A 11 57.09 0.94 -3.76
N ALA A 12 57.26 -0.13 -2.99
CA ALA A 12 56.24 -1.17 -2.84
C ALA A 12 54.96 -0.63 -2.18
N LEU A 13 55.09 0.14 -1.10
CA LEU A 13 53.95 0.76 -0.42
C LEU A 13 53.19 1.75 -1.32
N LEU A 14 53.90 2.61 -2.05
CA LEU A 14 53.30 3.54 -3.01
C LEU A 14 52.61 2.81 -4.17
N GLY A 15 53.19 1.69 -4.64
CA GLY A 15 52.55 0.83 -5.64
C GLY A 15 51.26 0.19 -5.14
N VAL A 16 51.25 -0.30 -3.89
CA VAL A 16 50.04 -0.85 -3.25
C VAL A 16 48.98 0.23 -3.07
N VAL A 17 49.35 1.42 -2.60
CA VAL A 17 48.42 2.54 -2.43
C VAL A 17 47.84 2.96 -3.78
N ALA A 18 48.66 3.09 -4.83
CA ALA A 18 48.20 3.41 -6.17
C ALA A 18 47.25 2.32 -6.73
N GLY A 19 47.55 1.04 -6.49
CA GLY A 19 46.68 -0.08 -6.87
C GLY A 19 45.33 -0.06 -6.15
N VAL A 20 45.32 0.26 -4.85
CA VAL A 20 44.09 0.40 -4.07
C VAL A 20 43.24 1.57 -4.57
N TRP A 21 43.85 2.72 -4.88
CA TRP A 21 43.12 3.87 -5.45
C TRP A 21 42.55 3.58 -6.83
N LEU A 22 43.28 2.84 -7.67
CA LEU A 22 42.80 2.44 -8.99
C LEU A 22 41.60 1.48 -8.88
N LEU A 23 41.69 0.49 -7.98
CA LEU A 23 40.59 -0.44 -7.68
C LEU A 23 39.37 0.29 -7.12
N LEU A 24 39.58 1.24 -6.20
CA LEU A 24 38.49 2.03 -5.63
C LEU A 24 37.81 2.87 -6.71
N GLY A 25 38.59 3.54 -7.58
CA GLY A 25 38.07 4.34 -8.70
C GLY A 25 37.30 3.52 -9.73
N LEU A 26 37.75 2.29 -10.03
CA LEU A 26 37.03 1.35 -10.89
C LEU A 26 35.71 0.87 -10.24
N LEU A 27 35.72 0.63 -8.93
CA LEU A 27 34.52 0.31 -8.15
C LEU A 27 33.53 1.46 -8.14
N THR A 28 33.96 2.70 -7.89
CA THR A 28 33.06 3.87 -7.96
C THR A 28 32.51 4.05 -9.36
N ALA A 29 33.34 3.95 -10.40
CA ALA A 29 32.90 4.06 -11.80
C ALA A 29 31.88 2.98 -12.18
N ALA A 30 32.08 1.73 -11.72
CA ALA A 30 31.14 0.64 -11.95
C ALA A 30 29.81 0.85 -11.20
N VAL A 31 29.86 1.43 -9.99
CA VAL A 31 28.67 1.73 -9.20
C VAL A 31 27.90 2.93 -9.78
N THR A 32 28.59 3.99 -10.22
CA THR A 32 27.95 5.12 -10.89
C THR A 32 27.35 4.70 -12.24
N ALA A 33 28.04 3.87 -13.02
CA ALA A 33 27.50 3.36 -14.28
C ALA A 33 26.25 2.49 -14.07
N ARG A 34 26.20 1.69 -12.99
CA ARG A 34 24.98 0.94 -12.62
C ARG A 34 23.87 1.84 -12.11
N TYR A 35 24.20 2.90 -11.39
CA TYR A 35 23.23 3.89 -10.90
C TYR A 35 22.60 4.67 -12.06
N ASP A 36 23.40 5.16 -13.01
CA ASP A 36 22.92 5.84 -14.21
C ASP A 36 22.10 4.90 -15.11
N ALA A 37 22.51 3.63 -15.24
CA ALA A 37 21.72 2.63 -15.97
C ALA A 37 20.35 2.32 -15.31
N SER A 38 20.26 2.44 -13.98
CA SER A 38 19.00 2.23 -13.24
C SER A 38 18.03 3.41 -13.30
N GLN A 39 18.55 4.62 -13.55
CA GLN A 39 17.75 5.85 -13.67
C GLN A 39 16.99 5.94 -15.01
N GLY A 40 17.33 5.13 -16.01
CA GLY A 40 16.73 5.16 -17.34
C GLY A 40 15.66 4.09 -17.63
N THR A 41 15.36 3.19 -16.70
CA THR A 41 14.39 2.10 -16.90
C THR A 41 13.15 2.32 -16.04
N LEU A 42 11.97 2.37 -16.68
CA LEU A 42 10.68 2.43 -15.98
C LEU A 42 10.56 1.29 -14.96
N PRO A 43 9.88 1.50 -13.81
CA PRO A 43 9.60 0.42 -12.87
C PRO A 43 8.72 -0.66 -13.51
N PRO A 44 8.70 -1.89 -12.98
CA PRO A 44 7.73 -2.89 -13.39
C PRO A 44 6.29 -2.36 -13.21
N PRO A 45 5.40 -2.50 -14.22
CA PRO A 45 3.98 -2.14 -14.08
C PRO A 45 3.33 -2.83 -12.87
N LEU A 46 2.28 -2.23 -12.34
CA LEU A 46 1.55 -2.71 -11.16
C LEU A 46 0.08 -2.99 -11.50
N LEU A 47 -0.35 -4.22 -11.25
CA LEU A 47 -1.76 -4.64 -11.31
C LEU A 47 -2.29 -4.91 -9.90
N LEU A 48 -3.31 -4.17 -9.49
CA LEU A 48 -4.09 -4.39 -8.28
C LEU A 48 -5.39 -5.12 -8.61
N VAL A 49 -5.66 -6.24 -7.95
CA VAL A 49 -6.87 -7.05 -8.15
C VAL A 49 -7.56 -7.22 -6.81
N SER A 50 -8.84 -6.84 -6.74
CA SER A 50 -9.69 -7.02 -5.56
C SER A 50 -10.80 -8.02 -5.86
N PHE A 51 -10.96 -8.98 -4.95
CA PHE A 51 -12.10 -9.89 -4.88
C PHE A 51 -12.93 -9.50 -3.64
N ASP A 52 -14.11 -8.91 -3.83
CA ASP A 52 -14.92 -8.32 -2.76
C ASP A 52 -15.32 -9.37 -1.70
N GLY A 53 -15.22 -9.02 -0.42
CA GLY A 53 -15.68 -9.87 0.69
C GLY A 53 -14.84 -11.15 0.90
N PHE A 54 -13.65 -11.22 0.33
CA PHE A 54 -12.73 -12.36 0.47
C PHE A 54 -12.01 -12.31 1.82
N ARG A 55 -12.72 -12.81 2.83
CA ARG A 55 -12.28 -13.01 4.21
C ARG A 55 -11.01 -13.87 4.30
N ALA A 56 -10.05 -13.44 5.12
CA ALA A 56 -8.73 -14.04 5.25
C ALA A 56 -8.74 -15.55 5.58
N ASP A 57 -9.62 -16.00 6.48
CA ASP A 57 -9.64 -17.39 6.92
C ASP A 57 -10.16 -18.37 5.86
N TYR A 58 -10.74 -17.88 4.76
CA TYR A 58 -11.12 -18.71 3.62
C TYR A 58 -9.89 -19.40 2.99
N LEU A 59 -8.71 -18.80 3.08
CA LEU A 59 -7.42 -19.40 2.70
C LEU A 59 -7.13 -20.74 3.42
N LYS A 60 -7.69 -20.92 4.62
CA LYS A 60 -7.53 -22.12 5.45
C LYS A 60 -8.72 -23.06 5.34
N LYS A 61 -9.93 -22.53 5.07
CA LYS A 61 -11.19 -23.28 5.01
C LYS A 61 -11.45 -23.94 3.66
N PHE A 62 -10.94 -23.35 2.57
CA PHE A 62 -11.25 -23.79 1.21
C PHE A 62 -9.96 -24.07 0.41
N PRO A 63 -10.01 -24.99 -0.56
CA PRO A 63 -8.87 -25.32 -1.39
C PRO A 63 -8.58 -24.22 -2.43
N MET A 64 -7.82 -23.20 -2.03
CA MET A 64 -7.38 -22.11 -2.92
C MET A 64 -6.08 -22.48 -3.64
N ILE A 65 -6.16 -23.38 -4.62
CA ILE A 65 -5.00 -24.01 -5.28
C ILE A 65 -4.22 -22.98 -6.10
N ASN A 66 -4.91 -22.20 -6.94
CA ASN A 66 -4.28 -21.18 -7.79
C ASN A 66 -3.73 -20.03 -6.95
N LEU A 67 -4.48 -19.55 -5.96
CA LEU A 67 -3.99 -18.51 -5.05
C LEU A 67 -2.77 -18.98 -4.25
N LYS A 68 -2.76 -20.24 -3.80
CA LYS A 68 -1.59 -20.83 -3.14
C LYS A 68 -0.38 -20.93 -4.07
N ARG A 69 -0.59 -21.28 -5.33
CA ARG A 69 0.47 -21.24 -6.35
C ARG A 69 0.99 -19.81 -6.50
N PHE A 70 0.09 -18.83 -6.61
CA PHE A 70 0.43 -17.41 -6.77
C PHE A 70 1.34 -16.91 -5.64
N TYR A 71 0.92 -17.01 -4.37
CA TYR A 71 1.73 -16.48 -3.26
C TYR A 71 2.94 -17.35 -2.90
N SER A 72 2.99 -18.63 -3.30
CA SER A 72 4.18 -19.45 -3.06
C SER A 72 5.41 -18.94 -3.84
N GLN A 73 5.17 -18.26 -4.97
CA GLN A 73 6.17 -17.57 -5.78
C GLN A 73 6.36 -16.10 -5.39
N GLY A 74 5.70 -15.65 -4.32
CA GLY A 74 5.68 -14.25 -3.91
C GLY A 74 5.53 -14.10 -2.39
N VAL A 75 4.65 -13.19 -1.97
CA VAL A 75 4.37 -12.91 -0.56
C VAL A 75 2.91 -13.13 -0.21
N LEU A 76 2.67 -13.48 1.06
CA LEU A 76 1.35 -13.51 1.67
C LEU A 76 1.35 -12.70 2.96
N VAL A 77 0.48 -11.71 3.06
CA VAL A 77 0.01 -11.15 4.32
C VAL A 77 -1.27 -11.90 4.70
N GLU A 78 -1.23 -12.64 5.81
CA GLU A 78 -2.32 -13.54 6.20
C GLU A 78 -3.61 -12.77 6.49
N GLU A 79 -3.53 -11.62 7.17
CA GLU A 79 -4.65 -10.76 7.53
C GLU A 79 -4.32 -9.28 7.31
N LEU A 80 -5.23 -8.52 6.71
CA LEU A 80 -5.17 -7.07 6.68
C LEU A 80 -6.09 -6.51 7.75
N ASN A 81 -5.56 -5.56 8.53
CA ASN A 81 -6.39 -4.69 9.36
C ASN A 81 -6.97 -3.61 8.46
N ASN A 82 -8.21 -3.81 8.01
CA ASN A 82 -8.95 -2.88 7.19
C ASN A 82 -9.54 -1.72 8.01
N ILE A 83 -10.06 -0.69 7.35
CA ILE A 83 -10.58 0.49 8.04
C ILE A 83 -12.03 0.27 8.47
N PHE A 84 -12.48 1.05 9.45
CA PHE A 84 -13.89 1.16 9.77
C PHE A 84 -14.55 2.27 8.92
N ILE A 85 -15.76 2.08 8.39
CA ILE A 85 -16.58 0.85 8.42
C ILE A 85 -16.08 -0.16 7.39
N THR A 86 -16.26 -1.46 7.65
CA THR A 86 -15.79 -2.53 6.75
C THR A 86 -16.77 -2.77 5.59
N LYS A 87 -17.04 -1.71 4.81
CA LYS A 87 -17.89 -1.70 3.60
C LYS A 87 -17.04 -1.51 2.35
N THR A 88 -17.61 -1.89 1.21
CA THR A 88 -16.95 -1.91 -0.10
C THR A 88 -16.34 -0.58 -0.51
N PHE A 89 -17.17 0.46 -0.64
CA PHE A 89 -16.75 1.76 -1.16
C PHE A 89 -15.66 2.43 -0.28
N PRO A 90 -15.83 2.51 1.06
CA PRO A 90 -14.80 3.07 1.92
C PRO A 90 -13.45 2.33 1.84
N ASN A 91 -13.45 1.00 1.89
CA ASN A 91 -12.21 0.23 1.94
C ASN A 91 -11.51 0.18 0.57
N HIS A 92 -12.24 0.02 -0.53
CA HIS A 92 -11.64 0.08 -1.86
C HIS A 92 -11.01 1.45 -2.15
N TYR A 93 -11.62 2.53 -1.68
CA TYR A 93 -11.04 3.87 -1.83
C TYR A 93 -9.84 4.09 -0.90
N THR A 94 -9.86 3.51 0.30
CA THR A 94 -8.69 3.46 1.20
C THR A 94 -7.49 2.79 0.53
N LEU A 95 -7.69 1.64 -0.12
CA LEU A 95 -6.59 0.88 -0.75
C LEU A 95 -5.81 1.73 -1.76
N VAL A 96 -6.49 2.64 -2.46
CA VAL A 96 -5.90 3.47 -3.53
C VAL A 96 -5.60 4.91 -3.12
N THR A 97 -5.81 5.27 -1.85
CA THR A 97 -5.50 6.63 -1.31
C THR A 97 -4.66 6.59 -0.03
N GLY A 98 -4.65 5.46 0.69
CA GLY A 98 -3.98 5.29 1.97
C GLY A 98 -4.63 6.07 3.11
N LEU A 99 -5.86 6.53 2.93
CA LEU A 99 -6.57 7.39 3.89
C LEU A 99 -7.66 6.61 4.62
N TYR A 100 -8.00 7.04 5.84
CA TYR A 100 -9.22 6.59 6.50
C TYR A 100 -10.48 7.22 5.86
N ALA A 101 -11.64 6.58 6.08
CA ALA A 101 -12.94 7.03 5.60
C ALA A 101 -13.24 8.50 5.93
N GLU A 102 -12.93 8.94 7.14
CA GLU A 102 -13.16 10.32 7.54
C GLU A 102 -12.31 11.34 6.75
N SER A 103 -11.18 10.92 6.18
CA SER A 103 -10.27 11.78 5.42
C SER A 103 -10.59 11.77 3.93
N HIS A 104 -10.84 10.61 3.32
CA HIS A 104 -11.15 10.52 1.90
C HIS A 104 -12.64 10.80 1.56
N GLY A 105 -13.50 10.86 2.58
CA GLY A 105 -14.88 11.33 2.45
C GLY A 105 -15.90 10.30 2.01
N ILE A 106 -15.49 9.07 1.73
CA ILE A 106 -16.38 7.96 1.38
C ILE A 106 -16.59 7.15 2.66
N VAL A 107 -17.60 7.52 3.43
CA VAL A 107 -17.82 7.00 4.79
C VAL A 107 -18.79 5.83 4.85
N SER A 108 -19.55 5.57 3.79
CA SER A 108 -20.45 4.42 3.64
C SER A 108 -20.83 4.23 2.16
N SER A 109 -21.54 3.14 1.83
CA SER A 109 -22.15 2.89 0.52
C SER A 109 -23.51 3.59 0.35
N ASP A 110 -24.08 4.14 1.42
CA ASP A 110 -25.25 5.03 1.41
C ASP A 110 -24.99 6.21 2.36
N MET A 111 -24.88 7.41 1.79
CA MET A 111 -24.45 8.60 2.53
C MET A 111 -25.30 9.82 2.20
N TYR A 112 -25.37 10.73 3.17
CA TYR A 112 -25.93 12.06 2.99
C TYR A 112 -24.88 13.12 3.32
N ASP A 113 -24.71 14.09 2.42
CA ASP A 113 -23.89 15.26 2.69
C ASP A 113 -24.79 16.45 3.09
N PRO A 114 -24.74 16.91 4.36
CA PRO A 114 -25.60 18.01 4.81
C PRO A 114 -25.25 19.36 4.17
N LEU A 115 -24.05 19.53 3.62
CA LEU A 115 -23.63 20.78 2.98
C LEU A 115 -24.22 20.91 1.58
N SER A 116 -24.06 19.88 0.75
CA SER A 116 -24.59 19.86 -0.62
C SER A 116 -26.05 19.41 -0.70
N ARG A 117 -26.58 18.79 0.36
CA ARG A 117 -27.91 18.17 0.44
C ARG A 117 -28.12 17.07 -0.61
N LYS A 118 -27.05 16.36 -0.96
CA LYS A 118 -27.07 15.24 -1.91
C LYS A 118 -27.00 13.90 -1.19
N HIS A 119 -27.52 12.87 -1.87
CA HIS A 119 -27.42 11.47 -1.47
C HIS A 119 -26.47 10.73 -2.38
N PHE A 120 -25.59 9.95 -1.76
CA PHE A 120 -24.72 8.98 -2.41
C PHE A 120 -25.34 7.60 -2.28
N THR A 121 -25.41 6.86 -3.37
CA THR A 121 -25.84 5.45 -3.37
C THR A 121 -25.03 4.68 -4.40
N LEU A 122 -25.12 3.34 -4.36
CA LEU A 122 -24.49 2.44 -5.34
C LEU A 122 -24.83 2.71 -6.82
N VAL A 123 -25.87 3.51 -7.10
CA VAL A 123 -26.28 3.87 -8.48
C VAL A 123 -26.12 5.36 -8.78
N ASN A 124 -25.72 6.16 -7.78
CA ASN A 124 -25.55 7.61 -7.88
C ASN A 124 -24.23 8.02 -7.21
N ASP A 125 -23.14 7.48 -7.74
CA ASP A 125 -21.79 7.59 -7.20
C ASP A 125 -20.83 8.35 -8.11
N THR A 126 -21.16 8.60 -9.37
CA THR A 126 -20.21 9.19 -10.35
C THR A 126 -19.95 10.70 -10.21
N ASP A 127 -20.72 11.41 -9.36
CA ASP A 127 -20.51 12.84 -9.10
C ASP A 127 -19.14 13.07 -8.42
N PRO A 128 -18.22 13.85 -9.02
CA PRO A 128 -16.87 14.02 -8.51
C PRO A 128 -16.81 14.72 -7.15
N MET A 129 -17.88 15.39 -6.72
CA MET A 129 -17.96 15.98 -5.38
C MET A 129 -17.70 14.93 -4.29
N TRP A 130 -18.21 13.71 -4.45
CA TRP A 130 -18.04 12.63 -3.47
C TRP A 130 -16.58 12.25 -3.30
N TRP A 131 -15.82 12.24 -4.40
CA TRP A 131 -14.44 11.77 -4.49
C TRP A 131 -13.41 12.91 -4.45
N SER A 132 -13.84 14.11 -4.08
CA SER A 132 -13.01 15.32 -4.15
C SER A 132 -12.02 15.47 -2.99
N GLN A 133 -12.24 14.77 -1.88
CA GLN A 133 -11.45 14.92 -0.64
C GLN A 133 -10.15 14.09 -0.64
N ALA A 134 -9.98 13.18 -1.60
CA ALA A 134 -8.74 12.45 -1.78
C ALA A 134 -8.46 12.21 -3.26
N GLU A 135 -7.18 12.04 -3.60
CA GLU A 135 -6.78 11.66 -4.96
C GLU A 135 -6.37 10.19 -5.01
N PRO A 136 -7.00 9.38 -5.89
CA PRO A 136 -6.68 7.98 -6.02
C PRO A 136 -5.40 7.76 -6.83
N LEU A 137 -4.76 6.62 -6.62
CA LEU A 137 -3.47 6.26 -7.21
C LEU A 137 -3.42 6.38 -8.73
N TRP A 138 -4.49 6.01 -9.44
CA TRP A 138 -4.52 6.12 -10.91
C TRP A 138 -4.43 7.57 -11.40
N VAL A 139 -5.03 8.53 -10.68
CA VAL A 139 -4.89 9.96 -10.96
C VAL A 139 -3.50 10.46 -10.55
N THR A 140 -2.99 10.01 -9.40
CA THR A 140 -1.63 10.37 -8.96
C THR A 140 -0.59 9.94 -10.00
N ALA A 141 -0.63 8.70 -10.48
CA ALA A 141 0.29 8.18 -11.47
C ALA A 141 0.22 8.93 -12.81
N GLN A 142 -0.97 9.33 -13.26
CA GLN A 142 -1.13 10.16 -14.47
C GLN A 142 -0.40 11.49 -14.38
N ARG A 143 -0.36 12.13 -13.21
CA ARG A 143 0.38 13.38 -13.01
C ARG A 143 1.90 13.22 -13.12
N TYR A 144 2.40 11.99 -12.98
CA TYR A 144 3.81 11.64 -13.22
C TYR A 144 4.06 11.07 -14.63
N GLY A 145 3.11 11.27 -15.56
CA GLY A 145 3.25 10.91 -16.96
C GLY A 145 2.88 9.46 -17.29
N TYR A 146 2.39 8.68 -16.31
CA TYR A 146 2.01 7.29 -16.56
C TYR A 146 0.59 7.18 -17.12
N LYS A 147 0.40 6.29 -18.10
CA LYS A 147 -0.94 5.83 -18.43
C LYS A 147 -1.44 4.85 -17.37
N THR A 148 -2.74 4.89 -17.09
CA THR A 148 -3.38 4.03 -16.08
C THR A 148 -4.67 3.40 -16.60
N ALA A 149 -5.03 2.24 -16.06
CA ALA A 149 -6.27 1.56 -16.41
C ALA A 149 -7.07 1.12 -15.19
N THR A 150 -8.40 1.20 -15.26
CA THR A 150 -9.27 0.75 -14.16
C THR A 150 -10.46 -0.02 -14.69
N ALA A 151 -10.65 -1.25 -14.22
CA ALA A 151 -11.83 -2.05 -14.51
C ALA A 151 -12.74 -2.09 -13.28
N MET A 152 -13.74 -1.20 -13.28
CA MET A 152 -14.85 -1.19 -12.31
C MET A 152 -14.44 -1.00 -10.84
N TRP A 153 -13.26 -0.44 -10.58
CA TRP A 153 -12.85 -0.11 -9.22
C TRP A 153 -13.72 1.02 -8.65
N PRO A 154 -14.20 0.96 -7.39
CA PRO A 154 -15.00 2.03 -6.80
C PRO A 154 -14.37 3.42 -6.91
N GLY A 155 -15.09 4.34 -7.55
CA GLY A 155 -14.66 5.72 -7.82
C GLY A 155 -13.82 5.92 -9.08
N SER A 156 -13.54 4.85 -9.85
CA SER A 156 -12.73 4.93 -11.06
C SER A 156 -13.47 5.40 -12.31
N ASP A 157 -14.79 5.47 -12.26
CA ASP A 157 -15.68 6.05 -13.28
C ASP A 157 -16.31 7.39 -12.82
N ALA A 158 -15.80 7.96 -11.73
CA ALA A 158 -16.15 9.32 -11.32
C ALA A 158 -15.72 10.34 -12.37
N ILE A 159 -16.61 11.26 -12.72
CA ILE A 159 -16.43 12.20 -13.83
C ILE A 159 -15.16 13.05 -13.60
N ASN A 160 -14.31 13.18 -14.62
CA ASN A 160 -13.02 13.90 -14.58
C ASN A 160 -11.98 13.34 -13.59
N ARG A 161 -12.13 12.09 -13.12
CA ARG A 161 -11.19 11.43 -12.20
C ARG A 161 -10.85 10.00 -12.63
N THR A 162 -11.08 9.67 -13.91
CA THR A 162 -10.90 8.32 -14.46
C THR A 162 -9.44 7.99 -14.75
N GLY A 163 -9.13 6.70 -14.91
CA GLY A 163 -7.88 6.28 -15.54
C GLY A 163 -7.79 6.72 -17.00
N THR A 164 -6.63 6.50 -17.63
CA THR A 164 -6.44 6.77 -19.08
C THR A 164 -7.37 5.89 -19.89
N TYR A 165 -7.51 4.64 -19.46
CA TYR A 165 -8.55 3.73 -19.89
C TYR A 165 -9.38 3.32 -18.68
N PHE A 166 -10.69 3.16 -18.85
CA PHE A 166 -11.53 2.68 -17.76
C PHE A 166 -12.76 1.94 -18.30
N LEU A 167 -13.28 1.02 -17.49
CA LEU A 167 -14.59 0.40 -17.69
C LEU A 167 -15.56 0.96 -16.65
N PRO A 168 -16.67 1.61 -17.08
CA PRO A 168 -17.77 1.96 -16.17
C PRO A 168 -18.32 0.71 -15.48
N TYR A 169 -18.84 0.87 -14.26
CA TYR A 169 -19.40 -0.27 -13.53
C TYR A 169 -20.54 -0.95 -14.31
N ASN A 170 -20.41 -2.25 -14.54
CA ASN A 170 -21.45 -3.10 -15.10
C ASN A 170 -21.29 -4.54 -14.59
N GLN A 171 -22.14 -4.91 -13.62
CA GLN A 171 -22.16 -6.25 -12.99
C GLN A 171 -22.32 -7.42 -13.97
N HIS A 172 -22.77 -7.18 -15.22
CA HIS A 172 -22.94 -8.23 -16.22
C HIS A 172 -21.65 -8.52 -17.01
N THR A 173 -20.64 -7.66 -16.94
CA THR A 173 -19.35 -7.91 -17.61
C THR A 173 -18.57 -8.96 -16.83
N THR A 174 -18.22 -10.05 -17.49
CA THR A 174 -17.56 -11.20 -16.87
C THR A 174 -16.12 -10.87 -16.44
N PHE A 175 -15.58 -11.62 -15.48
CA PHE A 175 -14.19 -11.45 -15.01
C PHE A 175 -13.20 -11.56 -16.18
N LYS A 176 -13.44 -12.52 -17.09
CA LYS A 176 -12.61 -12.74 -18.27
C LYS A 176 -12.58 -11.52 -19.19
N GLU A 177 -13.73 -10.87 -19.42
CA GLU A 177 -13.80 -9.66 -20.24
C GLU A 177 -13.07 -8.48 -19.58
N ARG A 178 -13.30 -8.26 -18.27
CA ARG A 178 -12.61 -7.21 -17.50
C ARG A 178 -11.10 -7.40 -17.53
N LEU A 179 -10.65 -8.63 -17.26
CA LEU A 179 -9.24 -9.00 -17.28
C LEU A 179 -8.63 -8.84 -18.67
N GLY A 180 -9.31 -9.34 -19.72
CA GLY A 180 -8.83 -9.23 -21.10
C GLY A 180 -8.62 -7.78 -21.55
N SER A 181 -9.53 -6.86 -21.19
CA SER A 181 -9.33 -5.43 -21.44
C SER A 181 -8.11 -4.88 -20.71
N LEU A 182 -7.94 -5.22 -19.43
CA LEU A 182 -6.79 -4.75 -18.63
C LEU A 182 -5.46 -5.29 -19.15
N ILE A 183 -5.37 -6.58 -19.48
CA ILE A 183 -4.15 -7.19 -20.03
C ILE A 183 -3.75 -6.48 -21.33
N LYS A 184 -4.69 -6.27 -22.25
CA LYS A 184 -4.44 -5.51 -23.48
C LYS A 184 -3.90 -4.11 -23.22
N TRP A 185 -4.43 -3.39 -22.23
CA TRP A 185 -3.94 -2.05 -21.88
C TRP A 185 -2.57 -2.07 -21.19
N ILE A 186 -2.25 -3.11 -20.43
CA ILE A 186 -0.92 -3.30 -19.81
C ILE A 186 0.13 -3.62 -20.88
N GLU A 187 -0.20 -4.46 -21.86
CA GLU A 187 0.70 -4.81 -22.96
C GLU A 187 1.02 -3.60 -23.85
N GLY A 188 0.03 -2.75 -24.12
CA GLY A 188 0.16 -1.69 -25.12
C GLY A 188 0.27 -2.27 -26.54
N ASN A 189 0.82 -1.48 -27.47
CA ASN A 189 1.12 -1.90 -28.83
C ASN A 189 2.25 -1.03 -29.43
N ASP A 190 2.58 -1.22 -30.71
CA ASP A 190 3.65 -0.49 -31.40
C ASP A 190 3.43 1.04 -31.47
N GLU A 191 2.17 1.49 -31.38
CA GLU A 191 1.78 2.91 -31.44
C GLU A 191 1.59 3.53 -30.03
N GLU A 192 1.24 2.72 -29.04
CA GLU A 192 0.90 3.17 -27.69
C GLU A 192 1.60 2.35 -26.61
N GLU A 193 2.39 3.03 -25.78
CA GLU A 193 2.95 2.43 -24.56
C GLU A 193 1.84 1.90 -23.64
N GLY A 194 2.12 0.76 -23.00
CA GLY A 194 1.24 0.12 -22.03
C GLY A 194 1.09 0.91 -20.73
N VAL A 195 0.05 0.59 -19.96
CA VAL A 195 -0.21 1.26 -18.68
C VAL A 195 0.76 0.81 -17.58
N MET A 196 1.15 1.75 -16.72
CA MET A 196 2.03 1.47 -15.58
C MET A 196 1.26 1.03 -14.34
N PHE A 197 -0.01 1.43 -14.22
CA PHE A 197 -0.87 1.02 -13.12
C PHE A 197 -2.24 0.57 -13.65
N ALA A 198 -2.69 -0.58 -13.19
CA ALA A 198 -4.00 -1.15 -13.49
C ALA A 198 -4.70 -1.58 -12.20
N ALA A 199 -6.03 -1.40 -12.13
CA ALA A 199 -6.85 -1.86 -11.01
C ALA A 199 -8.09 -2.63 -11.50
N LEU A 200 -8.36 -3.80 -10.93
CA LEU A 200 -9.48 -4.70 -11.28
C LEU A 200 -10.31 -4.98 -10.02
N TYR A 201 -11.61 -4.77 -10.11
CA TYR A 201 -12.59 -5.17 -9.08
C TYR A 201 -13.47 -6.34 -9.56
N TRP A 202 -13.73 -7.30 -8.67
CA TRP A 202 -14.64 -8.43 -8.87
C TRP A 202 -15.53 -8.65 -7.65
N GLU A 203 -16.82 -8.91 -7.89
CA GLU A 203 -17.89 -8.91 -6.88
C GLU A 203 -17.93 -10.17 -5.99
N GLU A 204 -17.31 -11.27 -6.42
CA GLU A 204 -17.27 -12.51 -5.64
C GLU A 204 -15.98 -12.61 -4.82
N PRO A 205 -16.01 -13.18 -3.60
CA PRO A 205 -17.09 -13.97 -3.00
C PRO A 205 -18.18 -13.20 -2.22
N ASP A 206 -18.20 -11.87 -2.21
CA ASP A 206 -19.16 -11.07 -1.42
C ASP A 206 -20.62 -11.39 -1.77
N MET A 207 -20.97 -11.40 -3.05
CA MET A 207 -22.34 -11.68 -3.50
C MET A 207 -22.86 -13.03 -2.98
N SER A 208 -22.04 -14.09 -3.10
CA SER A 208 -22.38 -15.40 -2.55
C SER A 208 -22.38 -15.42 -1.02
N GLY A 209 -21.47 -14.69 -0.38
CA GLY A 209 -21.42 -14.50 1.07
C GLY A 209 -22.70 -13.87 1.62
N HIS A 210 -23.20 -12.83 0.96
CA HIS A 210 -24.49 -12.21 1.30
C HIS A 210 -25.67 -13.15 1.10
N LYS A 211 -25.69 -13.91 0.00
CA LYS A 211 -26.79 -14.80 -0.36
C LYS A 211 -26.89 -16.01 0.55
N PHE A 212 -25.77 -16.65 0.88
CA PHE A 212 -25.75 -17.94 1.57
C PHE A 212 -25.26 -17.86 3.03
N GLY A 213 -24.51 -16.80 3.37
CA GLY A 213 -23.79 -16.70 4.63
C GLY A 213 -22.47 -17.49 4.63
N PRO A 214 -21.43 -16.99 5.32
CA PRO A 214 -20.10 -17.60 5.32
C PRO A 214 -20.05 -18.99 5.98
N ASP A 215 -21.07 -19.35 6.78
CA ASP A 215 -21.13 -20.66 7.46
C ASP A 215 -21.74 -21.76 6.57
N ASN A 216 -22.35 -21.40 5.43
CA ASN A 216 -22.79 -22.37 4.43
C ASN A 216 -21.61 -22.85 3.57
N THR A 217 -20.79 -23.72 4.15
CA THR A 217 -19.54 -24.18 3.53
C THR A 217 -19.74 -24.87 2.18
N THR A 218 -20.89 -25.51 1.95
CA THR A 218 -21.19 -26.15 0.66
C THR A 218 -21.38 -25.13 -0.45
N ALA A 219 -22.24 -24.13 -0.25
CA ALA A 219 -22.46 -23.08 -1.24
C ALA A 219 -21.22 -22.19 -1.42
N MET A 220 -20.56 -21.84 -0.32
CA MET A 220 -19.33 -21.05 -0.35
C MET A 220 -18.17 -21.79 -1.02
N SER A 221 -18.12 -23.13 -0.94
CA SER A 221 -17.09 -23.90 -1.65
C SER A 221 -17.20 -23.75 -3.16
N SER A 222 -18.41 -23.62 -3.71
CA SER A 222 -18.59 -23.39 -5.15
C SER A 222 -18.13 -21.97 -5.53
N ALA A 223 -18.58 -20.95 -4.78
CA ALA A 223 -18.22 -19.56 -5.04
C ALA A 223 -16.69 -19.33 -4.94
N LEU A 224 -16.04 -19.88 -3.90
CA LEU A 224 -14.60 -19.74 -3.75
C LEU A 224 -13.80 -20.57 -4.73
N LYS A 225 -14.34 -21.67 -5.25
CA LYS A 225 -13.73 -22.37 -6.38
C LYS A 225 -13.75 -21.48 -7.63
N GLU A 226 -14.84 -20.79 -7.92
CA GLU A 226 -14.92 -19.87 -9.07
C GLU A 226 -13.97 -18.68 -8.92
N VAL A 227 -13.80 -18.16 -7.69
CA VAL A 227 -12.78 -17.16 -7.37
C VAL A 227 -11.37 -17.70 -7.60
N ASP A 228 -11.05 -18.92 -7.12
CA ASP A 228 -9.74 -19.54 -7.36
C ASP A 228 -9.49 -19.82 -8.86
N ASP A 229 -10.52 -20.25 -9.60
CA ASP A 229 -10.45 -20.45 -11.05
C ASP A 229 -10.18 -19.11 -11.77
N SER A 230 -10.76 -18.01 -11.30
CA SER A 230 -10.51 -16.65 -11.82
C SER A 230 -9.06 -16.19 -11.56
N ILE A 231 -8.51 -16.52 -10.39
CA ILE A 231 -7.07 -16.30 -10.10
C ILE A 231 -6.20 -17.15 -11.03
N GLY A 232 -6.61 -18.40 -11.30
CA GLY A 232 -5.95 -19.26 -12.29
C GLY A 232 -5.97 -18.67 -13.69
N LEU A 233 -7.11 -18.09 -14.12
CA LEU A 233 -7.22 -17.37 -15.39
C LEU A 233 -6.29 -16.16 -15.44
N LEU A 234 -6.26 -15.33 -14.39
CA LEU A 234 -5.31 -14.21 -14.26
C LEU A 234 -3.86 -14.67 -14.46
N MET A 235 -3.43 -15.72 -13.76
CA MET A 235 -2.07 -16.25 -13.89
C MET A 235 -1.80 -16.75 -15.32
N SER A 236 -2.76 -17.46 -15.92
CA SER A 236 -2.66 -18.00 -17.27
C SER A 236 -2.56 -16.90 -18.34
N GLU A 237 -3.37 -15.84 -18.25
CA GLU A 237 -3.31 -14.71 -19.17
C GLU A 237 -1.97 -13.97 -19.07
N LEU A 238 -1.45 -13.77 -17.84
CA LEU A 238 -0.12 -13.18 -17.63
C LEU A 238 1.00 -14.05 -18.19
N GLU A 239 0.92 -15.37 -18.07
CA GLU A 239 1.91 -16.30 -18.64
C GLU A 239 1.87 -16.26 -20.18
N GLN A 240 0.68 -16.29 -20.78
CA GLN A 240 0.50 -16.29 -22.25
C GLN A 240 0.97 -14.99 -22.92
N THR A 241 0.77 -13.86 -22.25
CA THR A 241 1.21 -12.53 -22.73
C THR A 241 2.66 -12.19 -22.37
N GLY A 242 3.35 -13.11 -21.68
CA GLY A 242 4.72 -12.88 -21.21
C GLY A 242 4.85 -11.79 -20.15
N LEU A 243 3.75 -11.36 -19.52
CA LEU A 243 3.72 -10.41 -18.42
C LEU A 243 4.08 -11.07 -17.07
N TRP A 244 3.93 -12.39 -16.95
CA TRP A 244 4.27 -13.14 -15.73
C TRP A 244 5.74 -12.94 -15.34
N GLY A 245 5.98 -12.50 -14.11
CA GLY A 245 7.32 -12.18 -13.59
C GLY A 245 7.91 -10.86 -14.11
N ARG A 246 7.24 -10.16 -15.04
CA ARG A 246 7.65 -8.84 -15.55
C ARG A 246 6.87 -7.68 -14.93
N ILE A 247 5.67 -7.93 -14.43
CA ILE A 247 4.85 -6.96 -13.69
C ILE A 247 4.74 -7.35 -12.22
N ASN A 248 4.43 -6.39 -11.37
CA ASN A 248 4.00 -6.60 -10.00
C ASN A 248 2.48 -6.79 -9.96
N VAL A 249 2.01 -7.83 -9.26
CA VAL A 249 0.59 -8.12 -9.08
C VAL A 249 0.28 -8.18 -7.58
N VAL A 250 -0.75 -7.47 -7.16
CA VAL A 250 -1.30 -7.51 -5.80
C VAL A 250 -2.74 -8.03 -5.89
N ILE A 251 -3.03 -9.13 -5.21
CA ILE A 251 -4.37 -9.68 -5.02
C ILE A 251 -4.78 -9.42 -3.57
N THR A 252 -5.92 -8.78 -3.37
CA THR A 252 -6.42 -8.43 -2.04
C THR A 252 -7.94 -8.49 -2.01
N SER A 253 -8.50 -8.13 -0.87
CA SER A 253 -9.90 -7.78 -0.70
C SER A 253 -10.02 -6.54 0.20
N ASP A 254 -11.23 -6.06 0.35
CA ASP A 254 -11.63 -4.85 1.06
C ASP A 254 -12.15 -5.15 2.47
N HIS A 255 -12.90 -6.24 2.63
CA HIS A 255 -13.38 -6.75 3.91
C HIS A 255 -13.62 -8.26 3.89
N GLY A 256 -14.04 -8.78 5.05
CA GLY A 256 -14.55 -10.14 5.18
C GLY A 256 -16.08 -10.20 5.21
N MET A 257 -16.62 -11.20 5.90
CA MET A 257 -18.06 -11.51 5.94
C MET A 257 -18.42 -12.25 7.24
N ALA A 258 -19.54 -11.87 7.88
CA ALA A 258 -20.07 -12.51 9.07
C ALA A 258 -21.48 -13.11 8.83
N GLN A 259 -21.80 -14.18 9.55
CA GLN A 259 -23.09 -14.87 9.43
C GLN A 259 -24.20 -14.09 10.15
N CYS A 260 -25.28 -13.78 9.44
CA CYS A 260 -26.51 -13.21 9.99
C CYS A 260 -27.53 -14.31 10.31
N SER A 261 -28.52 -13.98 11.15
CA SER A 261 -29.62 -14.87 11.50
C SER A 261 -30.92 -14.08 11.71
N PRO A 262 -32.08 -14.63 11.30
CA PRO A 262 -33.38 -14.01 11.59
C PRO A 262 -33.69 -13.95 13.10
N ASP A 263 -32.98 -14.72 13.93
CA ASP A 263 -33.10 -14.69 15.39
C ASP A 263 -32.21 -13.62 16.05
N ARG A 264 -31.31 -12.98 15.28
CA ARG A 264 -30.37 -11.96 15.74
C ARG A 264 -30.66 -10.61 15.09
N VAL A 265 -31.80 -10.03 15.45
CA VAL A 265 -32.32 -8.82 14.84
C VAL A 265 -32.58 -7.74 15.89
N ILE A 266 -32.12 -6.52 15.62
CA ILE A 266 -32.41 -5.31 16.40
C ILE A 266 -33.43 -4.49 15.61
N ARG A 267 -34.60 -4.22 16.19
CA ARG A 267 -35.65 -3.41 15.58
C ARG A 267 -35.64 -2.02 16.18
N LEU A 268 -35.44 -0.99 15.35
CA LEU A 268 -35.44 0.38 15.83
C LEU A 268 -36.84 0.87 16.23
N ASP A 269 -37.89 0.41 15.54
CA ASP A 269 -39.28 0.78 15.86
C ASP A 269 -39.74 0.31 17.25
N ASP A 270 -39.07 -0.68 17.84
CA ASP A 270 -39.36 -1.17 19.21
C ASP A 270 -38.95 -0.14 20.28
N CYS A 271 -38.09 0.83 19.95
CA CYS A 271 -37.53 1.81 20.89
C CYS A 271 -37.66 3.27 20.44
N LEU A 272 -37.87 3.53 19.15
CA LEU A 272 -37.94 4.88 18.59
C LEU A 272 -38.93 4.93 17.41
N HIS A 273 -39.89 5.87 17.46
CA HIS A 273 -40.84 6.04 16.37
C HIS A 273 -40.14 6.52 15.06
N PRO A 274 -40.49 5.98 13.87
CA PRO A 274 -39.89 6.37 12.59
C PRO A 274 -39.86 7.87 12.29
N ASP A 275 -40.87 8.62 12.74
CA ASP A 275 -40.95 10.07 12.51
C ASP A 275 -39.88 10.87 13.26
N ASN A 276 -39.15 10.24 14.19
CA ASN A 276 -38.13 10.91 14.99
C ASN A 276 -36.74 10.88 14.34
N TYR A 277 -36.54 10.13 13.25
CA TYR A 277 -35.23 9.97 12.64
C TYR A 277 -35.27 9.60 11.15
N THR A 278 -34.15 9.82 10.47
CA THR A 278 -33.81 9.19 9.17
C THR A 278 -32.61 8.28 9.38
N ALA A 279 -32.67 7.05 8.87
CA ALA A 279 -31.55 6.13 8.88
C ALA A 279 -30.93 5.97 7.48
N LEU A 280 -29.61 5.89 7.45
CA LEU A 280 -28.79 5.62 6.27
C LEU A 280 -27.94 4.37 6.55
N ASP A 281 -27.72 3.55 5.53
CA ASP A 281 -26.94 2.30 5.60
C ASP A 281 -27.29 1.44 6.84
N LEU A 282 -28.56 1.05 6.97
CA LEU A 282 -29.14 0.52 8.22
C LEU A 282 -28.35 -0.60 8.92
N SER A 283 -27.69 -1.52 8.22
CA SER A 283 -27.05 -2.70 8.81
C SER A 283 -25.66 -2.98 8.25
N PRO A 284 -24.72 -3.46 9.07
CA PRO A 284 -24.80 -3.66 10.53
C PRO A 284 -24.44 -2.39 11.32
N VAL A 285 -24.15 -1.29 10.62
CA VAL A 285 -23.78 0.00 11.20
C VAL A 285 -24.72 1.08 10.67
N ALA A 286 -25.72 1.47 11.45
CA ALA A 286 -26.70 2.47 11.03
C ALA A 286 -26.19 3.89 11.32
N SER A 287 -26.30 4.77 10.32
CA SER A 287 -26.11 6.21 10.50
C SER A 287 -27.46 6.90 10.69
N ILE A 288 -27.65 7.59 11.81
CA ILE A 288 -28.94 8.17 12.22
C ILE A 288 -28.88 9.70 12.20
N ILE A 289 -29.82 10.29 11.46
CA ILE A 289 -30.12 11.73 11.46
C ILE A 289 -31.36 11.94 12.33
N PRO A 290 -31.25 12.54 13.52
CA PRO A 290 -32.40 12.85 14.35
C PRO A 290 -33.24 13.96 13.71
N LEU A 291 -34.56 13.79 13.70
CA LEU A 291 -35.56 14.80 13.26
C LEU A 291 -36.15 15.58 14.44
N THR A 292 -35.85 15.14 15.65
CA THR A 292 -36.21 15.76 16.93
C THR A 292 -34.94 16.03 17.75
N ASP A 293 -35.06 16.29 19.06
CA ASP A 293 -33.90 16.53 19.93
C ASP A 293 -32.87 15.37 19.84
N PRO A 294 -31.64 15.63 19.34
CA PRO A 294 -30.62 14.60 19.15
C PRO A 294 -30.25 13.84 20.42
N GLU A 295 -30.22 14.51 21.57
CA GLU A 295 -29.82 13.88 22.84
C GLU A 295 -30.94 12.95 23.36
N ALA A 296 -32.22 13.32 23.18
CA ALA A 296 -33.35 12.45 23.47
C ALA A 296 -33.38 11.20 22.57
N VAL A 297 -33.16 11.37 21.26
CA VAL A 297 -33.06 10.26 20.30
C VAL A 297 -31.91 9.32 20.67
N TYR A 298 -30.73 9.87 20.97
CA TYR A 298 -29.58 9.10 21.42
C TYR A 298 -29.86 8.31 22.71
N ALA A 299 -30.51 8.93 23.70
CA ALA A 299 -30.82 8.28 24.97
C ALA A 299 -31.75 7.06 24.82
N LEU A 300 -32.69 7.11 23.87
CA LEU A 300 -33.56 5.97 23.51
C LEU A 300 -32.76 4.88 22.79
N LEU A 301 -32.00 5.24 21.76
CA LEU A 301 -31.20 4.30 20.96
C LEU A 301 -30.15 3.57 21.80
N LYS A 302 -29.52 4.26 22.75
CA LYS A 302 -28.55 3.67 23.69
C LYS A 302 -29.13 2.54 24.53
N LYS A 303 -30.44 2.56 24.81
CA LYS A 303 -31.15 1.54 25.60
C LYS A 303 -31.93 0.55 24.72
N CYS A 304 -31.90 0.72 23.40
CA CYS A 304 -32.76 0.01 22.47
C CYS A 304 -32.50 -1.50 22.49
N HIS A 305 -31.24 -1.93 22.48
CA HIS A 305 -30.89 -3.34 22.47
C HIS A 305 -29.49 -3.59 23.08
N PRO A 306 -29.28 -4.64 23.90
CA PRO A 306 -28.00 -4.91 24.55
C PRO A 306 -26.88 -5.37 23.59
N ARG A 307 -27.22 -5.72 22.35
CA ARG A 307 -26.30 -6.18 21.28
C ARG A 307 -26.00 -5.11 20.24
N MET A 308 -26.13 -3.86 20.65
CA MET A 308 -25.89 -2.68 19.83
C MET A 308 -25.29 -1.60 20.71
N VAL A 309 -24.28 -0.91 20.18
CA VAL A 309 -23.72 0.28 20.82
C VAL A 309 -24.11 1.51 20.02
N ALA A 310 -24.62 2.53 20.72
CA ALA A 310 -24.90 3.84 20.13
C ALA A 310 -23.83 4.84 20.54
N TYR A 311 -23.34 5.61 19.57
CA TYR A 311 -22.42 6.72 19.77
C TYR A 311 -23.04 8.02 19.26
N LEU A 312 -22.92 9.10 20.03
CA LEU A 312 -22.94 10.43 19.44
C LEU A 312 -21.65 10.61 18.65
N LYS A 313 -21.69 11.36 17.55
CA LYS A 313 -20.52 11.60 16.69
C LYS A 313 -19.27 12.04 17.47
N LYS A 314 -19.43 12.94 18.44
CA LYS A 314 -18.35 13.44 19.31
C LYS A 314 -17.65 12.33 20.12
N ASP A 315 -18.41 11.31 20.48
CA ASP A 315 -18.02 10.21 21.37
C ASP A 315 -17.59 8.94 20.61
N ILE A 316 -17.56 8.97 19.28
CA ILE A 316 -17.04 7.85 18.48
C ILE A 316 -15.56 7.60 18.85
N PRO A 317 -15.18 6.34 19.18
CA PRO A 317 -13.83 5.98 19.58
C PRO A 317 -12.79 6.39 18.54
N ALA A 318 -11.69 7.00 19.00
CA ALA A 318 -10.63 7.51 18.11
C ALA A 318 -10.02 6.42 17.22
N ARG A 319 -9.94 5.17 17.70
CA ARG A 319 -9.42 4.02 16.94
C ARG A 319 -10.17 3.72 15.64
N LEU A 320 -11.44 4.14 15.54
CA LEU A 320 -12.25 3.89 14.35
C LEU A 320 -11.92 4.87 13.22
N HIS A 321 -11.26 6.00 13.52
CA HIS A 321 -10.99 7.06 12.54
C HIS A 321 -12.26 7.43 11.74
N TYR A 322 -13.38 7.55 12.46
CA TYR A 322 -14.72 7.71 11.88
C TYR A 322 -15.51 8.80 12.63
N LYS A 323 -14.96 10.01 12.67
CA LYS A 323 -15.58 11.15 13.37
C LYS A 323 -15.44 12.47 12.61
N ASN A 324 -14.30 12.67 11.95
CA ASN A 324 -13.88 13.97 11.42
C ASN A 324 -14.30 14.21 9.97
N ASN A 325 -15.59 13.99 9.64
CA ASN A 325 -16.14 14.31 8.32
C ASN A 325 -17.61 14.75 8.41
N ASN A 326 -18.04 15.72 7.59
CA ASN A 326 -19.43 16.21 7.60
C ASN A 326 -20.45 15.16 7.15
N ARG A 327 -20.04 14.15 6.39
CA ARG A 327 -20.88 13.05 5.92
C ARG A 327 -21.15 11.99 6.99
N ILE A 328 -20.45 12.05 8.12
CA ILE A 328 -20.71 11.20 9.29
C ILE A 328 -21.85 11.82 10.09
N GLN A 329 -22.92 11.07 10.28
CA GLN A 329 -24.17 11.56 10.85
C GLN A 329 -24.10 11.74 12.38
N PRO A 330 -25.04 12.47 13.00
CA PRO A 330 -24.98 12.81 14.42
C PRO A 330 -24.93 11.61 15.38
N ILE A 331 -25.60 10.50 15.03
CA ILE A 331 -25.64 9.28 15.84
C ILE A 331 -25.22 8.09 14.97
N LEU A 332 -24.32 7.26 15.49
CA LEU A 332 -23.86 6.02 14.88
C LEU A 332 -24.30 4.84 15.74
N LEU A 333 -24.90 3.83 15.12
CA LEU A 333 -25.24 2.57 15.77
C LEU A 333 -24.34 1.48 15.22
N ILE A 334 -23.76 0.65 16.09
CA ILE A 334 -22.92 -0.48 15.70
C ILE A 334 -23.49 -1.73 16.35
N ALA A 335 -23.93 -2.69 15.55
CA ALA A 335 -24.37 -3.99 16.05
C ALA A 335 -23.19 -4.88 16.45
N ASP A 336 -23.42 -5.75 17.44
CA ASP A 336 -22.52 -6.88 17.71
C ASP A 336 -22.44 -7.79 16.47
N GLU A 337 -21.33 -8.51 16.32
CA GLU A 337 -21.11 -9.43 15.18
C GLU A 337 -22.30 -10.38 14.95
N GLY A 338 -22.77 -10.44 13.70
CA GLY A 338 -23.86 -11.32 13.28
C GLY A 338 -25.27 -10.86 13.69
N TRP A 339 -25.40 -9.69 14.32
CA TRP A 339 -26.68 -9.02 14.54
C TRP A 339 -27.00 -8.04 13.42
N THR A 340 -28.27 -8.00 13.02
CA THR A 340 -28.76 -7.14 11.93
C THR A 340 -29.65 -6.05 12.51
N ILE A 341 -29.34 -4.78 12.20
CA ILE A 341 -30.22 -3.66 12.53
C ILE A 341 -31.24 -3.50 11.41
N ILE A 342 -32.52 -3.47 11.76
CA ILE A 342 -33.60 -3.17 10.84
C ILE A 342 -34.51 -2.10 11.44
N GLN A 343 -35.28 -1.45 10.59
CA GLN A 343 -36.31 -0.53 11.05
C GLN A 343 -37.46 -1.30 11.72
N ARG A 344 -38.10 -2.22 10.98
CA ARG A 344 -39.30 -2.96 11.43
C ARG A 344 -39.40 -4.38 10.89
N GLY A 345 -40.27 -5.18 11.51
CA GLY A 345 -40.53 -6.56 11.12
C GLY A 345 -39.39 -7.50 11.54
N ASN A 346 -39.28 -8.67 10.90
CA ASN A 346 -38.31 -9.72 11.29
C ASN A 346 -37.49 -10.24 10.09
N LYS A 347 -37.64 -9.62 8.92
CA LYS A 347 -37.06 -10.12 7.69
C LYS A 347 -35.65 -9.54 7.52
N ILE A 348 -34.64 -10.40 7.62
CA ILE A 348 -33.29 -10.08 7.15
C ILE A 348 -33.23 -10.23 5.63
N GLN A 349 -32.52 -9.32 4.96
CA GLN A 349 -32.36 -9.36 3.50
C GLN A 349 -31.17 -10.21 3.06
N LYS A 350 -30.17 -10.36 3.94
CA LYS A 350 -28.89 -11.01 3.66
C LYS A 350 -28.60 -12.06 4.75
N LEU A 351 -28.07 -13.22 4.36
CA LEU A 351 -27.67 -14.29 5.28
C LEU A 351 -26.21 -14.14 5.74
N GLY A 352 -25.38 -13.43 4.97
CA GLY A 352 -24.13 -12.86 5.45
C GLY A 352 -24.18 -11.34 5.35
N ASP A 353 -23.48 -10.63 6.23
CA ASP A 353 -23.30 -9.18 6.11
C ASP A 353 -21.90 -8.77 6.58
N HIS A 354 -21.52 -7.55 6.24
CA HIS A 354 -20.25 -6.94 6.60
C HIS A 354 -20.46 -5.45 6.88
N GLY A 355 -19.51 -4.84 7.58
CA GLY A 355 -19.57 -3.44 8.02
C GLY A 355 -19.38 -3.28 9.53
N TYR A 356 -19.30 -4.39 10.26
CA TYR A 356 -19.11 -4.44 11.71
C TYR A 356 -17.76 -3.82 12.13
N ASP A 357 -17.47 -3.88 13.43
CA ASP A 357 -16.18 -3.42 13.98
C ASP A 357 -14.99 -4.08 13.25
N ASN A 358 -14.06 -3.26 12.79
CA ASN A 358 -12.90 -3.70 12.01
C ASN A 358 -11.85 -4.46 12.85
N LEU A 359 -12.05 -4.63 14.16
CA LEU A 359 -11.24 -5.54 14.98
C LEU A 359 -11.71 -7.00 14.90
N LEU A 360 -12.90 -7.27 14.34
CA LEU A 360 -13.42 -8.63 14.22
C LEU A 360 -12.65 -9.41 13.14
N PRO A 361 -12.09 -10.59 13.45
CA PRO A 361 -11.38 -11.40 12.45
C PRO A 361 -12.24 -11.80 11.24
N SER A 362 -13.56 -11.87 11.40
CA SER A 362 -14.48 -12.12 10.29
C SER A 362 -14.52 -10.99 9.28
N MET A 363 -14.06 -9.78 9.63
CA MET A 363 -14.04 -8.62 8.75
C MET A 363 -12.69 -8.42 8.06
N HIS A 364 -11.66 -9.19 8.41
CA HIS A 364 -10.31 -9.02 7.88
C HIS A 364 -10.17 -9.71 6.51
N PRO A 365 -9.75 -8.98 5.47
CA PRO A 365 -9.30 -9.57 4.22
C PRO A 365 -7.82 -10.01 4.32
N PHE A 366 -7.24 -10.51 3.24
CA PHE A 366 -5.82 -10.84 3.14
C PHE A 366 -5.15 -10.01 2.04
N MET A 367 -3.82 -10.12 1.91
CA MET A 367 -3.11 -9.64 0.72
C MET A 367 -2.09 -10.67 0.25
N ALA A 368 -2.10 -10.97 -1.04
CA ALA A 368 -1.07 -11.75 -1.71
C ALA A 368 -0.42 -10.90 -2.79
N ALA A 369 0.88 -11.04 -3.01
CA ALA A 369 1.55 -10.35 -4.09
C ALA A 369 2.64 -11.20 -4.72
N SER A 370 2.87 -10.99 -6.01
CA SER A 370 3.93 -11.66 -6.77
C SER A 370 4.45 -10.73 -7.85
N GLY A 371 5.73 -10.83 -8.19
CA GLY A 371 6.37 -9.98 -9.18
C GLY A 371 7.83 -9.68 -8.84
N PRO A 372 8.55 -9.00 -9.74
CA PRO A 372 10.00 -8.79 -9.64
C PRO A 372 10.40 -7.93 -8.42
N SER A 373 9.49 -7.14 -7.86
CA SER A 373 9.77 -6.30 -6.69
C SER A 373 9.50 -6.97 -5.34
N PHE A 374 8.78 -8.10 -5.34
CA PHE A 374 8.37 -8.79 -4.12
C PHE A 374 9.32 -9.95 -3.78
N ARG A 375 9.48 -10.22 -2.48
CA ARG A 375 10.18 -11.42 -2.02
C ARG A 375 9.41 -12.67 -2.46
N GLN A 376 10.13 -13.79 -2.51
CA GLN A 376 9.53 -15.09 -2.80
C GLN A 376 9.34 -15.90 -1.52
N SER A 377 8.24 -16.66 -1.48
CA SER A 377 7.85 -17.53 -0.37
C SER A 377 7.85 -16.83 1.01
N TYR A 378 7.62 -15.53 1.06
CA TYR A 378 7.64 -14.75 2.30
C TYR A 378 6.23 -14.61 2.88
N LYS A 379 6.10 -14.76 4.20
CA LYS A 379 4.83 -14.60 4.89
C LYS A 379 4.92 -13.55 5.99
N MET A 380 3.87 -12.76 6.11
CA MET A 380 3.67 -11.76 7.15
C MET A 380 2.30 -12.00 7.78
N LYS A 381 2.20 -11.88 9.10
CA LYS A 381 0.92 -12.14 9.78
C LYS A 381 -0.11 -11.05 9.46
N THR A 382 0.27 -9.80 9.67
CA THR A 382 -0.67 -8.67 9.61
C THR A 382 -0.07 -7.46 8.95
N LEU A 383 -0.85 -6.69 8.20
CA LEU A 383 -0.51 -5.35 7.68
C LEU A 383 -1.74 -4.43 7.78
N GLN A 384 -1.55 -3.11 7.86
CA GLN A 384 -2.68 -2.17 7.80
C GLN A 384 -3.09 -1.94 6.33
N SER A 385 -4.39 -1.90 6.03
CA SER A 385 -4.84 -1.65 4.65
C SER A 385 -4.38 -0.30 4.11
N VAL A 386 -4.29 0.72 4.98
CA VAL A 386 -3.75 2.05 4.62
C VAL A 386 -2.29 2.01 4.18
N ASP A 387 -1.51 0.99 4.56
CA ASP A 387 -0.10 0.85 4.17
C ASP A 387 0.07 0.40 2.70
N LEU A 388 -1.00 -0.08 2.05
CA LEU A 388 -0.94 -0.54 0.65
C LEU A 388 -0.74 0.62 -0.34
N TYR A 389 -1.37 1.77 -0.13
CA TYR A 389 -1.17 2.93 -1.01
C TYR A 389 0.29 3.41 -1.08
N PRO A 390 0.99 3.72 0.04
CA PRO A 390 2.39 4.14 -0.05
C PRO A 390 3.31 3.00 -0.55
N LEU A 391 2.96 1.73 -0.30
CA LEU A 391 3.66 0.59 -0.92
C LEU A 391 3.52 0.63 -2.45
N MET A 392 2.31 0.83 -2.97
CA MET A 392 2.05 0.89 -4.41
C MET A 392 2.71 2.10 -5.08
N CYS A 393 2.69 3.27 -4.44
CA CYS A 393 3.44 4.44 -4.89
C CYS A 393 4.95 4.14 -4.97
N TYR A 394 5.50 3.46 -3.95
CA TYR A 394 6.91 3.06 -3.94
C TYR A 394 7.25 2.10 -5.09
N LEU A 395 6.39 1.11 -5.37
CA LEU A 395 6.56 0.17 -6.49
C LEU A 395 6.57 0.89 -7.84
N LEU A 396 5.72 1.91 -7.99
CA LEU A 396 5.63 2.76 -9.17
C LEU A 396 6.70 3.86 -9.21
N GLN A 397 7.59 3.96 -8.21
CA GLN A 397 8.60 5.02 -8.10
C GLN A 397 8.04 6.45 -8.19
N ILE A 398 6.80 6.66 -7.72
CA ILE A 398 6.17 7.98 -7.61
C ILE A 398 6.01 8.36 -6.13
N PRO A 399 6.10 9.65 -5.77
CA PRO A 399 5.87 10.07 -4.41
C PRO A 399 4.40 9.89 -4.03
N ALA A 400 4.17 9.29 -2.86
CA ALA A 400 2.83 9.16 -2.29
C ALA A 400 2.27 10.53 -1.90
N GLN A 401 0.98 10.77 -2.15
CA GLN A 401 0.27 11.91 -1.56
C GLN A 401 0.22 11.75 -0.03
N PRO A 402 0.01 12.84 0.74
CA PRO A 402 -0.20 12.73 2.18
C PRO A 402 -1.31 11.72 2.51
N ASN A 403 -0.97 10.71 3.30
CA ASN A 403 -1.84 9.58 3.61
C ASN A 403 -1.60 9.10 5.06
N ASN A 404 -2.44 8.17 5.53
CA ASN A 404 -2.36 7.61 6.88
C ASN A 404 -1.49 6.33 6.96
N GLY A 405 -1.03 5.81 5.83
CA GLY A 405 -0.19 4.63 5.74
C GLY A 405 1.28 4.88 6.08
N THR A 406 1.97 3.81 6.46
CA THR A 406 3.38 3.81 6.83
C THR A 406 4.15 2.77 6.00
N LEU A 407 4.87 3.25 4.97
CA LEU A 407 5.63 2.37 4.05
C LEU A 407 6.58 1.40 4.75
N SER A 408 7.22 1.80 5.85
CA SER A 408 8.17 0.93 6.57
C SER A 408 7.55 -0.37 7.07
N ASN A 409 6.24 -0.40 7.33
CA ASN A 409 5.53 -1.62 7.73
C ASN A 409 5.51 -2.66 6.59
N ALA A 410 5.50 -2.21 5.33
CA ALA A 410 5.41 -3.05 4.16
C ALA A 410 6.77 -3.33 3.48
N LYS A 411 7.84 -2.61 3.82
CA LYS A 411 9.17 -2.79 3.17
C LYS A 411 9.71 -4.21 3.26
N CYS A 412 9.37 -4.96 4.30
CA CYS A 412 9.79 -6.36 4.45
C CYS A 412 9.19 -7.30 3.38
N LEU A 413 8.14 -6.88 2.67
CA LEU A 413 7.57 -7.63 1.55
C LEU A 413 8.42 -7.54 0.28
N LEU A 414 9.29 -6.54 0.19
CA LEU A 414 10.05 -6.23 -1.01
C LEU A 414 11.43 -6.89 -0.99
N VAL A 415 11.94 -7.21 -2.19
CA VAL A 415 13.36 -7.54 -2.33
C VAL A 415 14.16 -6.31 -1.92
N THR A 416 15.13 -6.47 -1.04
CA THR A 416 16.01 -5.36 -0.67
C THR A 416 16.80 -4.97 -1.90
N ALA A 417 16.46 -3.85 -2.53
CA ALA A 417 17.41 -3.17 -3.40
C ALA A 417 18.63 -2.87 -2.52
N VAL A 418 19.78 -3.44 -2.84
CA VAL A 418 21.04 -2.87 -2.35
C VAL A 418 21.06 -1.48 -2.95
N SER A 419 20.65 -0.48 -2.17
CA SER A 419 20.60 0.89 -2.67
C SER A 419 22.01 1.25 -3.11
N GLY A 420 22.14 1.68 -4.38
CA GLY A 420 23.42 2.18 -4.89
C GLY A 420 24.01 3.26 -3.96
N GLU A 421 23.13 4.02 -3.29
CA GLU A 421 23.48 4.99 -2.25
C GLU A 421 24.19 4.40 -1.03
N GLY A 422 23.75 3.24 -0.52
CA GLY A 422 24.42 2.58 0.60
C GLY A 422 25.82 2.11 0.21
N LEU A 423 25.96 1.57 -1.00
CA LEU A 423 27.25 1.13 -1.53
C LEU A 423 28.17 2.33 -1.85
N LEU A 424 27.61 3.43 -2.36
CA LEU A 424 28.32 4.69 -2.60
C LEU A 424 28.77 5.34 -1.30
N ALA A 425 27.91 5.41 -0.28
CA ALA A 425 28.25 5.95 1.03
C ALA A 425 29.38 5.14 1.68
N VAL A 426 29.29 3.80 1.66
CA VAL A 426 30.37 2.92 2.13
C VAL A 426 31.65 3.14 1.32
N SER A 427 31.57 3.26 0.00
CA SER A 427 32.73 3.49 -0.87
C SER A 427 33.40 4.85 -0.61
N LEU A 428 32.60 5.91 -0.41
CA LEU A 428 33.07 7.26 -0.06
C LEU A 428 33.75 7.28 1.31
N VAL A 429 33.16 6.63 2.31
CA VAL A 429 33.74 6.54 3.66
C VAL A 429 35.07 5.78 3.63
N VAL A 430 35.12 4.63 2.94
CA VAL A 430 36.34 3.85 2.78
C VAL A 430 37.42 4.65 2.03
N GLY A 431 37.04 5.35 0.95
CA GLY A 431 37.94 6.22 0.20
C GLY A 431 38.51 7.38 1.03
N MET A 432 37.68 8.01 1.86
CA MET A 432 38.09 9.11 2.73
C MET A 432 39.07 8.63 3.83
N ILE A 433 38.83 7.46 4.41
CA ILE A 433 39.75 6.84 5.38
C ILE A 433 41.10 6.55 4.73
N LEU A 434 41.11 5.96 3.53
CA LEU A 434 42.35 5.66 2.79
C LEU A 434 43.12 6.94 2.44
N PHE A 435 42.44 8.02 2.07
CA PHE A 435 43.05 9.32 1.82
C PHE A 435 43.76 9.88 3.07
N ILE A 436 43.06 9.90 4.20
CA ILE A 436 43.61 10.40 5.46
C ILE A 436 44.85 9.60 5.88
N VAL A 437 44.80 8.28 5.78
CA VAL A 437 45.96 7.40 6.08
C VAL A 437 47.13 7.72 5.15
N THR A 438 46.88 7.89 3.86
CA THR A 438 47.92 8.19 2.86
C THR A 438 48.59 9.55 3.15
N VAL A 439 47.80 10.59 3.43
CA VAL A 439 48.30 11.93 3.79
C VAL A 439 49.10 11.87 5.10
N ALA A 440 48.64 11.14 6.11
CA ALA A 440 49.34 11.01 7.38
C ALA A 440 50.72 10.32 7.23
N VAL A 441 50.80 9.28 6.39
CA VAL A 441 52.06 8.59 6.06
C VAL A 441 53.02 9.52 5.32
N LEU A 442 52.52 10.26 4.32
CA LEU A 442 53.30 11.25 3.57
C LEU A 442 53.81 12.38 4.48
N PHE A 443 52.98 12.88 5.39
CA PHE A 443 53.35 13.95 6.32
C PHE A 443 54.44 13.49 7.30
N ARG A 444 54.32 12.29 7.86
CA ARG A 444 55.37 11.68 8.71
C ARG A 444 56.69 11.53 7.93
N TYR A 445 56.63 11.12 6.67
CA TYR A 445 57.79 11.00 5.81
C TYR A 445 58.47 12.37 5.54
N MET A 446 57.70 13.41 5.22
CA MET A 446 58.24 14.75 5.01
C MET A 446 58.85 15.34 6.30
N ARG A 447 58.26 15.06 7.46
CA ARG A 447 58.78 15.49 8.76
C ARG A 447 60.10 14.77 9.10
N GLY A 448 60.22 13.50 8.76
CA GLY A 448 61.48 12.73 8.86
C GLY A 448 62.60 13.28 7.95
N ARG A 449 62.27 13.83 6.78
CA ARG A 449 63.25 14.52 5.91
C ARG A 449 63.70 15.88 6.46
N ARG A 450 62.84 16.62 7.17
CA ARG A 450 63.21 17.92 7.77
C ARG A 450 64.20 17.79 8.92
N HIS A 451 64.20 16.67 9.66
CA HIS A 451 65.18 16.42 10.73
C HIS A 451 66.59 16.07 10.24
N LEU A 452 66.78 15.77 8.96
CA LEU A 452 68.10 15.48 8.36
C LEU A 452 68.82 16.72 7.82
N ARG A 453 68.23 17.92 7.95
CA ARG A 453 68.88 19.20 7.65
C ARG A 453 68.93 20.07 8.91
N SER A 454 69.87 19.77 9.81
CA SER A 454 70.24 20.69 10.89
C SER A 454 71.76 20.71 11.06
N PHE A 455 72.31 21.92 10.84
CA PHE A 455 73.59 22.46 11.30
C PHE A 455 74.89 21.70 10.97
N GLN A 456 75.52 22.09 9.85
CA GLN A 456 76.97 21.99 9.70
C GLN A 456 77.58 23.36 10.04
N ARG A 457 78.31 23.38 11.16
CA ARG A 457 79.00 24.54 11.75
C ARG A 457 80.15 24.96 10.81
N LEU A 458 80.23 26.25 10.48
CA LEU A 458 81.35 26.86 9.75
C LEU A 458 82.66 26.62 10.50
N GLN A 459 83.66 26.08 9.80
CA GLN A 459 85.03 25.98 10.27
C GLN A 459 85.80 27.11 9.56
N MET A 460 86.21 28.12 10.34
CA MET A 460 87.13 29.18 9.89
C MET A 460 88.52 28.58 9.66
N SER A 461 89.14 28.97 8.54
CA SER A 461 90.55 28.78 8.23
C SER A 461 91.09 30.18 7.94
N ASP A 462 91.63 30.81 8.98
CA ASP A 462 92.51 31.97 8.84
C ASP A 462 93.85 31.48 8.33
N ASP A 463 94.34 32.04 7.22
CA ASP A 463 95.77 32.21 6.91
C ASP A 463 95.91 33.09 5.66
N ILE A 464 95.98 34.41 5.87
CA ILE A 464 96.70 35.33 4.99
C ILE A 464 97.64 36.14 5.87
N ALA A 465 98.93 35.89 5.70
CA ALA A 465 100.03 36.73 6.14
C ALA A 465 100.78 37.22 4.88
N PRO A 466 101.62 38.27 4.92
CA PRO A 466 101.79 39.32 5.94
C PRO A 466 101.96 40.75 5.37
N LEU A 467 102.21 41.69 6.30
CA LEU A 467 103.15 42.84 6.23
C LEU A 467 102.68 44.23 5.73
N LEU A 468 102.55 45.12 6.75
CA LEU A 468 102.96 46.53 6.90
C LEU A 468 102.73 47.53 5.74
N ASP A 469 101.93 48.58 5.99
CA ASP A 469 102.35 49.82 6.67
C ASP A 469 101.18 50.47 7.41
#